data_AF-W1X4P0-F1
#
_entry.id   AF-W1X4P0-F1
#
_cell.length_a   1.000
_cell.length_b   1.000
_cell.length_c   1.000
_cell.angle_alpha   90.00
_cell.angle_beta   90.00
_cell.angle_gamma   90.00
#
_symmetry.space_group_name_H-M   'P 1'
#
loop_
_entity.id
_entity.type
_entity.pdbx_description
1 polymer ?
#
loop_
_entity_poly.entity_id
_entity_poly.type
_entity_poly.pdbx_seq_one_letter_code
_entity_poly.pdbx_strand_id
1 'polypeptide(L)'
;VVKDKFYQWNESNDYYVSCDCDKDNVRSGRWAFAADSPLVYLGDNWYKINDYLAAKVLLQVKGSSPTAVPFENVGTGADTRWHICDPGGQRLGGQGASGNSGSFSLKILQPFVGSVVIPPMALARLFECYNIPAGDSCTTTGTSVLVYYLSGNINSLGSCSVNAGETIEV
;
A
#
# COMPACT_ATOMS: atom_id res chain seq x y z
N VAL A 1 -1.64 10.94 18.42
CA VAL A 1 -2.94 11.14 17.72
C VAL A 1 -2.95 10.30 16.46
N VAL A 2 -4.08 9.67 16.11
CA VAL A 2 -4.25 8.90 14.87
C VAL A 2 -5.30 9.56 13.98
N LYS A 3 -5.03 9.63 12.68
CA LYS A 3 -5.96 10.00 11.63
C LYS A 3 -6.08 8.84 10.66
N ASP A 4 -7.16 8.07 10.82
CA ASP A 4 -7.46 6.93 9.97
C ASP A 4 -7.82 7.38 8.56
N LYS A 5 -7.33 6.63 7.56
CA LYS A 5 -7.55 6.91 6.13
C LYS A 5 -7.30 8.37 5.78
N PHE A 6 -6.21 8.93 6.31
CA PHE A 6 -5.77 10.31 6.09
C PHE A 6 -5.73 10.67 4.60
N TYR A 7 -5.31 9.71 3.77
CA TYR A 7 -5.40 9.81 2.32
C TYR A 7 -5.84 8.47 1.72
N GLN A 8 -6.56 8.53 0.60
CA GLN A 8 -7.00 7.39 -0.19
C GLN A 8 -6.71 7.67 -1.65
N TRP A 9 -6.37 6.62 -2.40
CA TRP A 9 -6.15 6.70 -3.85
C TRP A 9 -6.96 5.63 -4.56
N ASN A 10 -7.27 5.92 -5.83
CA ASN A 10 -7.93 5.03 -6.75
C ASN A 10 -7.47 5.36 -8.18
N GLU A 11 -6.31 4.83 -8.52
CA GLU A 11 -5.62 5.09 -9.79
C GLU A 11 -6.09 4.15 -10.90
N SER A 12 -5.69 4.44 -12.14
CA SER A 12 -5.93 3.57 -13.31
C SER A 12 -4.62 3.18 -13.99
N ASN A 13 -3.57 2.98 -13.20
CA ASN A 13 -2.26 2.63 -13.73
C ASN A 13 -2.28 1.25 -14.38
N ASP A 14 -1.49 1.12 -15.45
CA ASP A 14 -1.25 -0.13 -16.14
C ASP A 14 0.20 -0.56 -15.93
N TYR A 15 0.42 -1.86 -15.78
CA TYR A 15 1.73 -2.48 -15.77
C TYR A 15 1.68 -3.81 -16.52
N TYR A 16 2.86 -4.33 -16.87
CA TYR A 16 2.98 -5.58 -17.62
C TYR A 16 3.66 -6.63 -16.74
N VAL A 17 3.13 -7.84 -16.76
CA VAL A 17 3.72 -9.00 -16.09
C VAL A 17 3.99 -10.07 -17.14
N SER A 18 5.23 -10.59 -17.14
CA SER A 18 5.63 -11.69 -17.99
C SER A 18 6.30 -12.76 -17.15
N CYS A 19 5.98 -14.02 -17.43
CA CYS A 19 6.60 -15.18 -16.80
C CYS A 19 7.15 -16.11 -17.89
N ASP A 20 8.26 -16.76 -17.59
CA ASP A 20 8.77 -17.85 -18.42
C ASP A 20 7.95 -19.11 -18.11
N CYS A 21 7.01 -19.43 -18.99
CA CYS A 21 6.09 -20.54 -18.81
C CYS A 21 5.65 -21.16 -20.14
N ASP A 22 5.23 -22.42 -20.08
CA ASP A 22 4.60 -23.09 -21.21
C ASP A 22 3.11 -22.71 -21.29
N LYS A 23 2.83 -21.81 -22.23
CA LYS A 23 1.50 -21.28 -22.55
C LYS A 23 0.43 -22.37 -22.72
N ASP A 24 0.78 -23.49 -23.36
CA ASP A 24 -0.16 -24.56 -23.67
C ASP A 24 -0.58 -25.36 -22.41
N ASN A 25 0.19 -25.22 -21.33
CA ASN A 25 -0.04 -25.88 -20.06
C ASN A 25 -0.67 -24.96 -18.99
N VAL A 26 -0.89 -23.68 -19.29
CA VAL A 26 -1.61 -22.75 -18.40
C VAL A 26 -3.12 -23.02 -18.45
N ARG A 27 -3.57 -24.06 -17.73
CA ARG A 27 -5.00 -24.43 -17.65
C ARG A 27 -5.75 -23.66 -16.57
N SER A 28 -5.13 -23.50 -15.40
CA SER A 28 -5.69 -22.77 -14.26
C SER A 28 -4.55 -22.20 -13.43
N GLY A 29 -4.60 -20.90 -13.19
CA GLY A 29 -3.69 -20.24 -12.27
C GLY A 29 -4.43 -19.29 -11.33
N ARG A 30 -3.69 -18.68 -10.43
CA ARG A 30 -4.22 -17.68 -9.51
C ARG A 30 -3.16 -16.61 -9.25
N TRP A 31 -3.61 -15.36 -9.25
CA TRP A 31 -2.79 -14.25 -8.79
C TRP A 31 -2.77 -14.23 -7.27
N ALA A 32 -1.58 -14.12 -6.71
CA ALA A 32 -1.34 -13.98 -5.29
C ALA A 32 -0.45 -12.77 -5.05
N PHE A 33 -0.68 -12.08 -3.94
CA PHE A 33 -0.04 -10.83 -3.63
C PHE A 33 0.61 -10.86 -2.24
N ALA A 34 1.72 -10.16 -2.13
CA ALA A 34 2.38 -9.85 -0.89
C ALA A 34 2.76 -8.36 -0.87
N ALA A 35 2.88 -7.78 0.31
CA ALA A 35 3.32 -6.41 0.46
C ALA A 35 4.17 -6.22 1.70
N ASP A 36 5.14 -5.32 1.61
CA ASP A 36 5.93 -4.86 2.74
C ASP A 36 6.10 -3.34 2.72
N SER A 37 6.81 -2.86 3.73
CA SER A 37 7.31 -1.49 3.80
C SER A 37 8.82 -1.53 4.03
N PRO A 38 9.60 -0.68 3.34
CA PRO A 38 11.03 -0.54 3.61
C PRO A 38 11.32 0.29 4.88
N LEU A 39 10.28 0.77 5.57
CA LEU A 39 10.40 1.64 6.73
C LEU A 39 10.52 0.84 8.03
N VAL A 40 10.97 1.50 9.09
CA VAL A 40 11.12 0.88 10.41
C VAL A 40 9.75 0.51 10.98
N TYR A 41 9.56 -0.79 11.23
CA TYR A 41 8.33 -1.32 11.83
C TYR A 41 8.25 -0.97 13.32
N LEU A 42 7.12 -0.39 13.73
CA LEU A 42 6.85 0.04 15.10
C LEU A 42 5.85 -0.86 15.84
N GLY A 43 5.36 -1.93 15.21
CA GLY A 43 4.26 -2.75 15.73
C GLY A 43 2.89 -2.34 15.18
N ASP A 44 1.93 -3.26 15.22
CA ASP A 44 0.52 -3.05 14.80
C ASP A 44 0.37 -2.43 13.40
N ASN A 45 1.21 -2.84 12.44
CA ASN A 45 1.22 -2.34 11.06
C ASN A 45 1.57 -0.84 10.93
N TRP A 46 2.19 -0.25 11.95
CA TRP A 46 2.71 1.11 11.91
C TRP A 46 4.18 1.13 11.50
N TYR A 47 4.53 2.09 10.66
CA TYR A 47 5.87 2.28 10.12
C TYR A 47 6.34 3.71 10.33
N LYS A 48 7.56 3.88 10.82
CA LYS A 48 8.14 5.19 11.11
C LYS A 48 8.44 5.95 9.81
N ILE A 49 7.84 7.11 9.64
CA ILE A 49 8.17 8.06 8.56
C ILE A 49 9.38 8.90 8.99
N ASN A 50 9.28 9.48 10.19
CA ASN A 50 10.33 10.26 10.84
C ASN A 50 10.09 10.25 12.37
N ASP A 51 10.76 11.10 13.13
CA ASP A 51 10.62 11.14 14.60
C ASP A 51 9.23 11.59 15.08
N TYR A 52 8.49 12.31 14.24
CA TYR A 52 7.19 12.87 14.57
C TYR A 52 6.02 12.03 14.06
N LEU A 53 6.22 11.25 13.00
CA LEU A 53 5.15 10.66 12.21
C LEU A 53 5.37 9.17 11.93
N ALA A 54 4.27 8.42 11.92
CA ALA A 54 4.18 7.05 11.43
C ALA A 54 2.99 6.88 10.49
N ALA A 55 3.06 5.88 9.61
CA ALA A 55 1.98 5.52 8.70
C ALA A 55 1.57 4.06 8.84
N LYS A 56 0.31 3.79 8.55
CA LYS A 56 -0.24 2.45 8.31
C LYS A 56 -0.87 2.45 6.93
N VAL A 57 -0.48 1.49 6.08
CA VAL A 57 -0.95 1.39 4.69
C VAL A 57 -1.94 0.24 4.57
N LEU A 58 -3.05 0.48 3.87
CA LEU A 58 -3.98 -0.53 3.39
C LEU A 58 -3.92 -0.58 1.87
N LEU A 59 -3.68 -1.75 1.30
CA LEU A 59 -3.70 -1.97 -0.15
C LEU A 59 -4.90 -2.83 -0.53
N GLN A 60 -5.52 -2.51 -1.68
CA GLN A 60 -6.63 -3.28 -2.21
C GLN A 60 -6.11 -4.34 -3.19
N VAL A 61 -6.36 -5.61 -2.89
CA VAL A 61 -6.21 -6.72 -3.84
C VAL A 61 -7.56 -7.03 -4.46
N LYS A 62 -7.62 -7.25 -5.77
CA LYS A 62 -8.87 -7.51 -6.48
C LYS A 62 -9.63 -8.68 -5.85
N GLY A 63 -10.89 -8.44 -5.47
CA GLY A 63 -11.76 -9.46 -4.87
C GLY A 63 -11.52 -9.72 -3.38
N SER A 64 -10.61 -9.00 -2.74
CA SER A 64 -10.37 -9.05 -1.28
C SER A 64 -10.89 -7.79 -0.58
N SER A 65 -10.86 -7.74 0.75
CA SER A 65 -10.97 -6.49 1.49
C SER A 65 -9.63 -5.73 1.51
N PRO A 66 -9.61 -4.40 1.74
CA PRO A 66 -8.37 -3.66 1.95
C PRO A 66 -7.52 -4.31 3.04
N THR A 67 -6.28 -4.66 2.71
CA THR A 67 -5.39 -5.46 3.58
C THR A 67 -4.23 -4.60 4.08
N ALA A 68 -3.92 -4.71 5.38
CA ALA A 68 -2.86 -3.94 6.00
C ALA A 68 -1.47 -4.48 5.66
N VAL A 69 -0.55 -3.57 5.31
CA VAL A 69 0.87 -3.92 5.10
C VAL A 69 1.54 -4.17 6.46
N PRO A 70 2.35 -5.23 6.63
CA PRO A 70 2.71 -6.22 5.63
C PRO A 70 1.66 -7.33 5.53
N PHE A 71 1.58 -7.96 4.37
CA PHE A 71 0.77 -9.16 4.18
C PHE A 71 1.43 -10.09 3.16
N GLU A 72 1.06 -11.36 3.23
CA GLU A 72 1.46 -12.39 2.26
C GLU A 72 0.25 -13.23 1.92
N ASN A 73 0.36 -13.94 0.80
CA ASN A 73 -0.60 -14.94 0.36
C ASN A 73 -2.04 -14.45 0.18
N VAL A 74 -2.22 -13.21 -0.29
CA VAL A 74 -3.55 -12.67 -0.59
C VAL A 74 -3.88 -12.98 -2.05
N GLY A 75 -4.71 -13.99 -2.26
CA GLY A 75 -5.10 -14.46 -3.59
C GLY A 75 -6.31 -13.77 -4.20
N THR A 76 -6.43 -13.86 -5.52
CA THR A 76 -7.66 -13.54 -6.26
C THR A 76 -8.51 -14.78 -6.51
N GLY A 77 -9.63 -14.64 -7.23
CA GLY A 77 -10.27 -15.79 -7.87
C GLY A 77 -9.32 -16.52 -8.83
N ALA A 78 -9.57 -17.80 -9.09
CA ALA A 78 -8.86 -18.54 -10.13
C ALA A 78 -9.10 -17.89 -11.50
N ASP A 79 -8.07 -17.85 -12.33
CA ASP A 79 -8.08 -17.20 -13.64
C ASP A 79 -7.15 -17.95 -14.60
N THR A 80 -7.43 -17.89 -15.90
CA THR A 80 -6.60 -18.50 -16.95
C THR A 80 -5.94 -17.40 -17.77
N ARG A 81 -4.68 -17.11 -17.46
CA ARG A 81 -3.90 -16.02 -18.05
C ARG A 81 -2.68 -16.53 -18.81
N TRP A 82 -2.93 -17.26 -19.89
CA TRP A 82 -1.86 -17.83 -20.72
C TRP A 82 -0.99 -16.77 -21.43
N HIS A 83 -1.52 -15.55 -21.65
CA HIS A 83 -0.79 -14.41 -22.22
C HIS A 83 0.37 -13.92 -21.36
N ILE A 84 0.44 -14.34 -20.08
CA ILE A 84 1.60 -14.04 -19.22
C ILE A 84 2.89 -14.67 -19.77
N CYS A 85 2.78 -15.75 -20.56
CA CYS A 85 3.90 -16.43 -21.20
C CYS A 85 4.26 -15.84 -22.58
N ASP A 86 3.48 -14.89 -23.11
CA ASP A 86 3.78 -14.28 -24.41
C ASP A 86 4.97 -13.29 -24.28
N PRO A 87 5.78 -13.11 -25.33
CA PRO A 87 6.79 -12.05 -25.38
C PRO A 87 6.14 -10.67 -25.17
N GLY A 88 6.61 -9.92 -24.16
CA GLY A 88 6.02 -8.65 -23.75
C GLY A 88 4.99 -8.76 -22.62
N GLY A 89 4.59 -9.99 -22.26
CA GLY A 89 3.73 -10.28 -21.13
C GLY A 89 2.29 -9.80 -21.28
N GLN A 90 1.57 -9.89 -20.18
CA GLN A 90 0.19 -9.48 -20.09
C GLN A 90 0.06 -8.12 -19.41
N ARG A 91 -0.68 -7.21 -20.04
CA ARG A 91 -1.10 -5.96 -19.40
C ARG A 91 -2.10 -6.25 -18.29
N LEU A 92 -1.81 -5.74 -17.10
CA LEU A 92 -2.69 -5.68 -15.94
C LEU A 92 -2.91 -4.21 -15.60
N GLY A 93 -4.14 -3.82 -15.30
CA GLY A 93 -4.43 -2.43 -14.97
C GLY A 93 -5.89 -2.04 -15.03
N GLY A 94 -6.14 -0.73 -14.99
CA GLY A 94 -7.44 -0.12 -14.77
C GLY A 94 -7.84 -0.03 -13.29
N GLN A 95 -8.93 0.68 -12.99
CA GLN A 95 -9.34 0.99 -11.61
C GLN A 95 -9.56 -0.24 -10.72
N GLY A 96 -9.90 -1.39 -11.30
CA GLY A 96 -10.15 -2.64 -10.57
C GLY A 96 -8.92 -3.54 -10.40
N ALA A 97 -7.74 -3.14 -10.85
CA ALA A 97 -6.53 -3.94 -10.71
C ALA A 97 -6.00 -3.91 -9.27
N SER A 98 -5.42 -5.02 -8.82
CA SER A 98 -4.78 -5.11 -7.51
C SER A 98 -3.69 -4.05 -7.39
N GLY A 99 -3.68 -3.34 -6.26
CA GLY A 99 -2.72 -2.30 -5.95
C GLY A 99 -3.06 -0.90 -6.47
N ASN A 100 -4.03 -0.76 -7.39
CA ASN A 100 -4.42 0.56 -7.91
C ASN A 100 -5.26 1.39 -6.94
N SER A 101 -5.79 0.77 -5.88
CA SER A 101 -6.48 1.48 -4.82
C SER A 101 -5.94 1.11 -3.45
N GLY A 102 -6.08 2.05 -2.52
CA GLY A 102 -5.61 1.88 -1.16
C GLY A 102 -5.77 3.15 -0.34
N SER A 103 -5.25 3.10 0.87
CA SER A 103 -5.26 4.24 1.79
C SER A 103 -4.06 4.18 2.71
N PHE A 104 -3.71 5.33 3.29
CA PHE A 104 -2.84 5.32 4.46
C PHE A 104 -3.43 6.16 5.58
N SER A 105 -3.18 5.70 6.80
CA SER A 105 -3.50 6.39 8.04
C SER A 105 -2.23 7.01 8.59
N LEU A 106 -2.37 8.17 9.23
CA LEU A 106 -1.25 8.92 9.80
C LEU A 106 -1.32 8.90 11.33
N LYS A 107 -0.19 8.65 11.98
CA LYS A 107 -0.04 8.72 13.44
C LYS A 107 1.02 9.76 13.79
N ILE A 108 0.63 10.71 14.64
CA ILE A 108 1.56 11.63 15.28
C ILE A 108 2.16 10.89 16.50
N LEU A 109 3.45 10.60 16.41
CA LEU A 109 4.27 9.97 17.46
C LEU A 109 4.66 10.98 18.52
N GLN A 110 5.10 12.16 18.10
CA GLN A 110 5.48 13.27 18.96
C GLN A 110 4.88 14.57 18.41
N PRO A 111 4.31 15.43 19.27
CA PRO A 111 3.89 16.76 18.86
C PRO A 111 5.06 17.57 18.30
N PHE A 112 4.77 18.45 17.36
CA PHE A 112 5.73 19.38 16.78
C PHE A 112 5.07 20.75 16.59
N VAL A 113 5.89 21.79 16.57
CA VAL A 113 5.47 23.18 16.30
C VAL A 113 5.99 23.58 14.92
N GLY A 114 5.13 24.22 14.13
CA GLY A 114 5.45 24.66 12.78
C GLY A 114 5.14 23.58 11.74
N SER A 115 6.16 23.19 10.98
CA SER A 115 6.01 22.41 9.75
C SER A 115 7.01 21.25 9.71
N VAL A 116 6.52 20.07 9.33
CA VAL A 116 7.32 18.86 9.13
C VAL A 116 7.27 18.49 7.66
N VAL A 117 8.43 18.52 7.02
CA VAL A 117 8.61 18.11 5.62
C VAL A 117 8.87 16.60 5.56
N ILE A 118 8.15 15.91 4.69
CA ILE A 118 8.33 14.50 4.35
C ILE A 118 8.98 14.47 2.95
N PRO A 119 10.28 14.13 2.84
CA PRO A 119 10.92 13.96 1.53
C PRO A 119 10.31 12.75 0.80
N PRO A 120 10.42 12.68 -0.54
CA PRO A 120 9.99 11.50 -1.30
C PRO A 120 10.60 10.21 -0.75
N MET A 121 9.76 9.32 -0.25
CA MET A 121 10.16 8.05 0.34
C MET A 121 9.16 6.95 0.00
N ALA A 122 9.66 5.73 -0.16
CA ALA A 122 8.81 4.57 -0.41
C ALA A 122 8.10 4.16 0.90
N LEU A 123 6.77 4.17 0.86
CA LEU A 123 5.89 3.86 1.99
C LEU A 123 5.54 2.37 2.03
N ALA A 124 5.31 1.78 0.86
CA ALA A 124 4.99 0.36 0.71
C ALA A 124 5.43 -0.15 -0.67
N ARG A 125 5.58 -1.46 -0.78
CA ARG A 125 5.82 -2.17 -2.04
C ARG A 125 4.82 -3.30 -2.16
N LEU A 126 4.33 -3.54 -3.38
CA LEU A 126 3.47 -4.67 -3.71
C LEU A 126 4.22 -5.64 -4.61
N PHE A 127 4.10 -6.91 -4.29
CA PHE A 127 4.63 -8.05 -5.02
C PHE A 127 3.47 -8.88 -5.54
N GLU A 128 3.68 -9.50 -6.68
CA GLU A 128 2.66 -10.26 -7.38
C GLU A 128 3.27 -11.55 -7.93
N CYS A 129 2.56 -12.65 -7.72
CA CYS A 129 2.91 -13.99 -8.15
C CYS A 129 1.75 -14.56 -8.95
N TYR A 130 2.03 -15.21 -10.07
CA TYR A 130 1.04 -16.03 -10.77
C TYR A 130 1.36 -17.50 -10.59
N ASN A 131 0.53 -18.19 -9.81
CA ASN A 131 0.78 -19.58 -9.45
C ASN A 131 0.09 -20.53 -10.42
N ILE A 132 0.86 -21.47 -10.97
CA ILE A 132 0.38 -22.60 -11.78
C ILE A 132 1.00 -23.88 -11.17
N PRO A 133 0.21 -24.80 -10.60
CA PRO A 133 -1.26 -24.77 -10.46
C PRO A 133 -1.73 -23.63 -9.53
N ALA A 134 -3.02 -23.30 -9.61
CA ALA A 134 -3.63 -22.23 -8.83
C ALA A 134 -3.38 -22.38 -7.32
N GLY A 135 -2.83 -21.34 -6.71
CA GLY A 135 -2.55 -21.27 -5.28
C GLY A 135 -2.37 -19.83 -4.82
N ASP A 136 -2.43 -19.62 -3.51
CA ASP A 136 -2.31 -18.30 -2.89
C ASP A 136 -0.87 -17.95 -2.51
N SER A 137 0.12 -18.79 -2.82
CA SER A 137 1.49 -18.56 -2.36
C SER A 137 2.11 -17.33 -3.02
N CYS A 138 2.48 -16.33 -2.22
CA CYS A 138 3.31 -15.22 -2.66
C CYS A 138 3.97 -14.57 -1.44
N THR A 139 5.24 -14.24 -1.59
CA THR A 139 6.06 -13.60 -0.55
C THR A 139 6.70 -12.34 -1.11
N THR A 140 7.33 -11.54 -0.27
CA THR A 140 8.01 -10.30 -0.71
C THR A 140 9.41 -10.53 -1.29
N THR A 141 9.64 -11.71 -1.87
CA THR A 141 10.90 -12.05 -2.57
C THR A 141 10.87 -11.58 -4.02
N GLY A 142 11.94 -10.92 -4.47
CA GLY A 142 12.11 -10.50 -5.87
C GLY A 142 11.83 -9.02 -6.10
N THR A 143 11.37 -8.69 -7.31
CA THR A 143 11.10 -7.30 -7.73
C THR A 143 9.63 -6.95 -7.48
N SER A 144 9.40 -5.84 -6.78
CA SER A 144 8.05 -5.31 -6.57
C SER A 144 7.45 -4.80 -7.88
N VAL A 145 6.17 -5.10 -8.12
CA VAL A 145 5.42 -4.60 -9.29
C VAL A 145 4.93 -3.16 -9.12
N LEU A 146 4.66 -2.74 -7.88
CA LEU A 146 4.26 -1.37 -7.55
C LEU A 146 5.03 -0.87 -6.31
N VAL A 147 5.39 0.42 -6.34
CA VAL A 147 6.01 1.13 -5.22
C VAL A 147 5.21 2.39 -4.93
N TYR A 148 4.78 2.55 -3.68
CA TYR A 148 3.97 3.69 -3.25
C TYR A 148 4.87 4.72 -2.58
N TYR A 149 4.98 5.90 -3.17
CA TYR A 149 5.78 6.99 -2.61
C TYR A 149 4.93 7.98 -1.83
N LEU A 150 5.48 8.47 -0.71
CA LEU A 150 4.92 9.57 0.07
C LEU A 150 5.89 10.73 0.05
N SER A 151 5.36 11.93 -0.17
CA SER A 151 6.05 13.20 0.07
C SER A 151 5.03 14.25 0.46
N GLY A 152 5.47 15.31 1.13
CA GLY A 152 4.58 16.42 1.45
C GLY A 152 5.04 17.22 2.66
N ASN A 153 4.13 18.06 3.15
CA ASN A 153 4.35 18.91 4.31
C ASN A 153 3.15 18.80 5.26
N ILE A 154 3.42 18.57 6.55
CA ILE A 154 2.42 18.59 7.61
C ILE A 154 2.65 19.82 8.48
N ASN A 155 1.65 20.68 8.56
CA ASN A 155 1.68 21.90 9.36
C ASN A 155 0.87 21.73 10.64
N SER A 156 1.43 22.11 11.78
CA SER A 156 0.68 22.34 13.01
C SER A 156 0.01 23.71 12.92
N LEU A 157 -1.32 23.77 13.04
CA LEU A 157 -2.01 25.03 13.24
C LEU A 157 -2.01 25.35 14.73
N GLY A 158 -1.53 26.53 15.12
CA GLY A 158 -1.67 27.01 16.49
C GLY A 158 -3.15 27.28 16.77
N SER A 159 -3.72 26.58 17.76
CA SER A 159 -5.04 26.90 18.29
C SER A 159 -4.91 27.34 19.74
N CYS A 160 -5.26 28.59 20.03
CA CYS A 160 -5.47 29.04 21.40
C CYS A 160 -6.92 28.75 21.77
N SER A 161 -7.16 27.85 22.73
CA SER A 161 -8.47 27.71 23.37
C SER A 161 -8.39 28.33 24.76
N VAL A 162 -9.25 29.31 25.05
CA VAL A 162 -9.49 29.77 26.41
C VAL A 162 -10.19 28.64 27.16
N ASN A 163 -9.71 28.29 28.36
CA ASN A 163 -10.31 27.21 29.13
C ASN A 163 -11.77 27.57 29.47
N ALA A 164 -12.69 26.61 29.30
CA ALA A 164 -14.08 26.81 29.69
C ALA A 164 -14.16 27.00 31.22
N GLY A 165 -14.51 28.20 31.68
CA GLY A 165 -14.64 28.55 33.10
C GLY A 165 -13.66 29.61 33.62
N GLU A 166 -12.74 30.12 32.79
CA GLU A 166 -11.91 31.26 33.16
C GLU A 166 -12.68 32.58 32.97
N THR A 167 -12.92 33.28 34.08
CA THR A 167 -13.40 34.68 34.06
C THR A 167 -12.24 35.59 33.66
N ILE A 168 -12.39 36.32 32.54
CA ILE A 168 -11.46 37.39 32.17
C ILE A 168 -11.92 38.64 32.91
N GLU A 169 -11.24 39.00 34.01
CA GLU A 169 -11.43 40.31 34.64
C GLU A 169 -10.67 41.38 33.84
N VAL A 170 -11.35 42.49 33.55
CA VAL A 170 -10.84 43.66 32.83
C VAL A 170 -10.81 44.85 33.78
#